data_AF-A0A7X5WLF3-F1
#
_entry.id   AF-A0A7X5WLF3-F1
#
_cell.length_a   1.000
_cell.length_b   1.000
_cell.length_c   1.000
_cell.angle_alpha   90.00
_cell.angle_beta   90.00
_cell.angle_gamma   90.00
#
_symmetry.space_group_name_H-M   'P 1'
#
loop_
_entity.id
_entity.type
_entity.pdbx_description
1 polymer ?
#
loop_
_entity_poly.entity_id
_entity_poly.type
_entity_poly.pdbx_seq_one_letter_code
_entity_poly.pdbx_strand_id
1 'polypeptide(L)'
;EIDSFSYSSSKAAVHMLTRHLGKQLAAEHITVNAIAPGPFDSKMMAWALDDPAVRAGIARDVPLGRIGVSDDMAGVAIYLAS
;
A
#
# COMPACT_ATOMS: atom_id res chain seq x y z
N GLU A 1 8.08 -16.66 -9.67
CA GLU A 1 8.09 -15.36 -8.99
C GLU A 1 8.94 -14.39 -9.79
N ILE A 2 8.50 -13.14 -9.93
CA ILE A 2 9.38 -12.08 -10.37
C ILE A 2 10.12 -11.62 -9.11
N ASP A 3 11.40 -11.97 -9.01
CA ASP A 3 12.23 -11.57 -7.88
C ASP A 3 12.32 -10.03 -7.82
N SER A 4 11.70 -9.45 -6.80
CA SER A 4 11.64 -8.00 -6.60
C SER A 4 12.44 -7.57 -5.37
N PHE A 5 13.70 -8.02 -5.29
CA PHE A 5 14.55 -7.80 -4.11
C PHE A 5 14.67 -6.33 -3.71
N SER A 6 14.83 -5.43 -4.68
CA SER A 6 14.94 -3.99 -4.43
C SER A 6 13.63 -3.40 -3.91
N TYR A 7 12.48 -3.79 -4.49
CA TYR A 7 11.17 -3.33 -4.06
C TYR A 7 10.88 -3.79 -2.63
N SER A 8 11.00 -5.09 -2.35
CA SER A 8 10.75 -5.66 -1.02
C SER A 8 11.66 -5.02 0.04
N SER A 9 12.95 -4.86 -0.27
CA SER A 9 13.90 -4.17 0.62
C SER A 9 13.49 -2.73 0.88
N SER A 10 13.11 -1.98 -0.16
CA SER A 10 12.69 -0.58 -0.03
C SER A 10 11.41 -0.43 0.81
N LYS A 11 10.43 -1.33 0.67
CA LYS A 11 9.18 -1.26 1.44
C LYS A 11 9.38 -1.65 2.90
N ALA A 12 10.25 -2.62 3.19
CA ALA A 12 10.69 -2.89 4.56
C ALA A 12 11.39 -1.67 5.19
N ALA A 13 12.24 -0.98 4.43
CA ALA A 13 12.91 0.23 4.88
C ALA A 13 11.91 1.36 5.21
N VAL A 14 10.85 1.54 4.42
CA VAL A 14 9.78 2.52 4.71
C VAL A 14 9.17 2.26 6.09
N HIS A 15 8.83 1.02 6.42
CA HIS A 15 8.25 0.71 7.74
C HIS A 15 9.18 1.09 8.90
N MET A 16 10.48 0.79 8.78
CA MET A 16 11.44 1.14 9.82
C MET A 16 11.68 2.65 9.89
N LEU A 17 11.73 3.34 8.75
CA LEU A 17 11.87 4.79 8.70
C LEU A 17 10.67 5.50 9.35
N THR A 18 9.45 5.05 9.07
CA THR A 18 8.22 5.57 9.71
C THR A 18 8.31 5.50 11.23
N ARG A 19 8.76 4.36 11.78
CA ARG A 19 8.93 4.20 13.25
C ARG A 19 10.01 5.12 13.80
N HIS A 20 11.12 5.28 13.10
CA HIS A 20 12.22 6.14 13.54
C HIS A 20 11.80 7.61 13.57
N LEU A 21 11.25 8.10 12.46
CA LEU A 21 10.79 9.48 12.34
C LEU A 21 9.62 9.78 13.28
N GLY A 22 8.68 8.84 13.45
CA GLY A 22 7.58 8.99 14.41
C GLY A 22 8.08 9.21 15.83
N LYS A 23 9.14 8.50 16.26
CA LYS A 23 9.77 8.74 17.56
C LYS A 23 10.53 10.07 17.60
N GLN A 24 11.29 10.38 16.55
CA GLN A 24 12.14 11.56 16.48
C GLN A 24 11.34 12.86 16.55
N LEU A 25 10.21 12.93 15.85
CA LEU A 25 9.42 14.15 15.66
C LEU A 25 8.24 14.27 16.65
N ALA A 26 8.09 13.31 17.57
CA ALA A 26 6.98 13.30 18.52
C ALA A 26 6.93 14.56 19.41
N ALA A 27 8.09 15.09 19.81
CA ALA A 27 8.19 16.31 20.62
C ALA A 27 7.71 17.57 19.88
N GLU A 28 7.71 17.53 18.54
CA GLU A 28 7.20 18.59 17.67
C GLU A 28 5.72 18.39 17.32
N HIS A 29 5.05 17.40 17.94
CA HIS A 29 3.67 17.01 17.67
C HIS A 29 3.41 16.59 16.21
N ILE A 30 4.42 16.02 15.55
CA ILE A 30 4.30 15.51 14.17
C ILE A 30 4.12 13.99 14.20
N THR A 31 3.01 13.50 13.64
CA THR A 31 2.77 12.07 13.45
C THR A 31 3.35 11.60 12.12
N VAL A 32 4.02 10.44 12.13
CA VAL A 32 4.54 9.81 10.90
C VAL A 32 3.93 8.41 10.78
N ASN A 33 3.18 8.19 9.70
CA ASN A 33 2.46 6.95 9.44
C ASN A 33 2.80 6.39 8.05
N ALA A 34 2.49 5.12 7.82
CA ALA A 34 2.63 4.47 6.52
C ALA A 34 1.35 3.71 6.17
N ILE A 35 0.93 3.81 4.91
CA ILE A 35 -0.14 2.99 4.34
C ILE A 35 0.53 1.90 3.49
N ALA A 36 0.09 0.65 3.68
CA ALA A 36 0.59 -0.51 2.93
C ALA A 36 -0.54 -1.10 2.06
N PRO A 37 -0.74 -0.59 0.82
CA PRO A 37 -1.80 -1.06 -0.05
C PRO A 37 -1.56 -2.50 -0.52
N GLY A 38 -2.63 -3.29 -0.59
CA GLY A 38 -2.69 -4.49 -1.42
C GLY A 38 -2.95 -4.15 -2.90
N PRO A 39 -3.41 -5.11 -3.73
CA PRO A 39 -3.79 -4.83 -5.11
C PRO A 39 -4.99 -3.88 -5.16
N PHE A 40 -4.82 -2.73 -5.82
CA PHE A 40 -5.86 -1.74 -6.02
C PHE A 40 -5.70 -1.04 -7.36
N ASP A 41 -6.78 -0.40 -7.81
CA ASP A 41 -6.81 0.31 -9.09
C ASP A 41 -5.87 1.52 -9.08
N SER A 42 -4.72 1.37 -9.77
CA SER A 42 -3.65 2.36 -9.84
C SER A 42 -2.92 2.27 -11.18
N LYS A 43 -2.26 3.36 -11.58
CA LYS A 43 -1.46 3.41 -12.82
C LYS A 43 -0.39 2.31 -12.89
N MET A 44 0.18 1.92 -11.75
CA MET A 44 1.18 0.84 -11.66
C MET A 44 0.57 -0.55 -11.93
N MET A 45 -0.70 -0.73 -11.58
CA MET A 45 -1.42 -2.00 -11.73
C MET A 45 -2.25 -2.08 -13.01
N ALA A 46 -2.42 -0.98 -13.75
CA ALA A 46 -3.23 -0.91 -14.97
C ALA A 46 -2.91 -2.03 -15.96
N TRP A 47 -1.62 -2.30 -16.23
CA TRP A 47 -1.20 -3.38 -17.13
C TRP A 47 -1.73 -4.77 -16.75
N ALA A 48 -1.94 -5.03 -15.46
CA ALA A 48 -2.45 -6.30 -14.93
C ALA A 48 -3.97 -6.28 -14.74
N LEU A 49 -4.54 -5.11 -14.42
CA LEU A 49 -5.96 -4.99 -14.09
C LEU A 49 -6.86 -4.75 -15.32
N ASP A 50 -6.29 -4.34 -16.45
CA ASP A 50 -7.00 -4.15 -17.73
C ASP A 50 -7.27 -5.50 -18.44
N ASP A 51 -6.52 -6.55 -18.12
CA ASP A 51 -6.84 -7.92 -18.54
C ASP A 51 -7.83 -8.56 -17.54
N PRO A 52 -9.07 -8.89 -17.97
CA PRO A 52 -10.08 -9.47 -17.08
C PRO A 52 -9.68 -10.79 -16.43
N ALA A 53 -8.89 -11.63 -17.11
CA ALA A 53 -8.46 -12.92 -16.59
C ALA A 53 -7.38 -12.73 -15.51
N VAL A 54 -6.43 -11.82 -15.74
CA VAL A 54 -5.40 -11.47 -14.75
C VAL A 54 -6.03 -10.79 -13.54
N ARG A 55 -6.92 -9.83 -13.76
CA ARG A 55 -7.70 -9.17 -12.69
C ARG A 55 -8.46 -10.18 -11.82
N ALA A 56 -9.16 -11.14 -12.44
CA ALA A 56 -9.87 -12.18 -11.72
C ALA A 56 -8.92 -13.13 -10.98
N GLY A 57 -7.74 -13.42 -11.54
CA GLY A 57 -6.67 -14.15 -10.86
C GLY A 57 -6.25 -13.47 -9.57
N ILE A 58 -5.82 -12.21 -9.66
CA ILE A 58 -5.37 -11.41 -8.51
C ILE A 58 -6.49 -11.29 -7.46
N ALA A 59 -7.74 -11.04 -7.88
CA ALA A 59 -8.86 -10.92 -6.96
C ALA A 59 -9.13 -12.19 -6.15
N ARG A 60 -8.89 -13.38 -6.72
CA ARG A 60 -9.02 -14.67 -6.01
C ARG A 60 -7.95 -14.87 -4.93
N ASP A 61 -6.76 -14.32 -5.14
CA ASP A 61 -5.66 -14.41 -4.18
C ASP A 61 -5.80 -13.39 -3.04
N VAL A 62 -6.58 -12.34 -3.24
CA VAL A 62 -6.97 -11.40 -2.18
C VAL A 62 -8.06 -12.04 -1.31
N PRO A 63 -7.89 -12.15 0.02
CA PRO A 63 -8.89 -12.80 0.90
C PRO A 63 -10.29 -12.20 0.84
N LEU A 64 -10.43 -10.92 0.50
CA LEU A 64 -11.72 -10.25 0.30
C LEU A 64 -12.38 -10.56 -1.06
N GLY A 65 -11.73 -11.31 -1.94
CA GLY A 65 -12.27 -11.69 -3.24
C GLY A 65 -12.40 -10.55 -4.24
N ARG A 66 -11.78 -9.39 -3.98
CA ARG A 66 -11.90 -8.18 -4.81
C ARG A 66 -10.59 -7.39 -4.88
N ILE A 67 -10.46 -6.61 -5.95
CA ILE A 67 -9.44 -5.57 -6.07
C ILE A 67 -9.87 -4.35 -5.24
N GLY A 68 -8.90 -3.70 -4.60
CA GLY A 68 -9.12 -2.44 -3.88
C GLY A 68 -9.58 -1.33 -4.81
N VAL A 69 -10.43 -0.44 -4.29
CA VAL A 69 -10.90 0.77 -4.98
C VAL A 69 -10.28 2.01 -4.34
N SER A 70 -10.35 3.15 -5.03
CA SER A 70 -9.75 4.41 -4.53
C SER A 70 -10.27 4.81 -3.15
N ASP A 71 -11.53 4.52 -2.85
CA ASP A 71 -12.15 4.84 -1.54
C ASP A 71 -11.51 4.07 -0.38
N ASP A 72 -11.03 2.84 -0.61
CA ASP A 72 -10.31 2.07 0.42
C ASP A 72 -9.04 2.80 0.87
N MET A 73 -8.38 3.53 -0.05
CA MET A 73 -7.17 4.31 0.24
C MET A 73 -7.51 5.69 0.82
N ALA A 74 -8.56 6.34 0.29
CA ALA A 74 -8.98 7.65 0.75
C ALA A 74 -9.41 7.62 2.22
N GLY A 75 -10.18 6.61 2.64
CA GLY A 75 -10.64 6.46 4.01
C GLY A 75 -9.49 6.38 5.03
N VAL A 76 -8.48 5.54 4.77
CA VAL A 76 -7.33 5.41 5.66
C VAL A 76 -6.44 6.65 5.66
N ALA A 77 -6.28 7.33 4.51
CA ALA A 77 -5.51 8.55 4.43
C ALA A 77 -6.14 9.69 5.24
N ILE A 78 -7.46 9.85 5.15
CA ILE A 78 -8.21 10.84 5.94
C ILE A 78 -8.08 10.52 7.43
N TYR A 79 -8.29 9.27 7.83
CA TYR A 79 -8.18 8.85 9.23
C TYR A 79 -6.79 9.11 9.83
N LEU A 80 -5.72 8.86 9.07
CA LEU A 80 -4.35 9.09 9.55
C LEU A 80 -3.96 10.58 9.59
N ALA A 81 -4.74 11.45 8.93
CA ALA A 81 -4.48 12.88 8.85
C ALA A 81 -5.42 13.74 9.72
N SER A 82 -6.37 13.11 10.44
CA SER A 82 -7.38 13.78 11.27
C SER A 82 -6.97 13.93 12.74
#